data_AF-A0A3S3A5E1-F1
#
_entry.id   AF-A0A3S3A5E1-F1
#
_cell.length_a   1.000
_cell.length_b   1.000
_cell.length_c   1.000
_cell.angle_alpha   90.00
_cell.angle_beta   90.00
_cell.angle_gamma   90.00
#
_symmetry.space_group_name_H-M   'P 1'
#
loop_
_entity.id
_entity.type
_entity.pdbx_description
1 polymer ?
#
loop_
_entity_poly.entity_id
_entity_poly.type
_entity_poly.pdbx_seq_one_letter_code
_entity_poly.pdbx_strand_id
1 'polypeptide(L)'
;MGIVQTMTIRAATTSFVLAVALAGCANTDTGTDQLDSTTSPQMPSEQSQLYSAALHQLVLVDSPFAKAPSAVKYVYIVDGAASRSPELVIDADEPPFDSDTKNEIAALSDGLPPIEFITSPEERADPGRVGLGVENDGVIVGLTPAQRQDDGTVHVGAGLWCGMECGIGLTYIIDNIDGTWTVTGTTGPVIIS
;
A
#
# COMPACT_ATOMS: atom_id res chain seq x y z
N MET A 1 -12.53 39.83 26.46
CA MET A 1 -11.50 40.26 27.42
C MET A 1 -11.32 39.10 28.40
N GLY A 2 -10.29 38.27 28.20
CA GLY A 2 -10.18 36.98 28.90
C GLY A 2 -8.86 36.27 28.59
N ILE A 3 -7.82 36.74 29.28
CA ILE A 3 -6.59 36.08 29.76
C ILE A 3 -5.90 35.05 28.84
N VAL A 4 -4.78 35.53 28.29
CA VAL A 4 -3.66 34.77 27.74
C VAL A 4 -3.00 33.94 28.85
N GLN A 5 -2.83 32.63 28.65
CA GLN A 5 -1.90 31.81 29.42
C GLN A 5 -0.76 31.35 28.52
N THR A 6 0.34 32.08 28.59
CA THR A 6 1.67 31.68 28.14
C THR A 6 2.19 30.66 29.14
N MET A 7 2.60 29.47 28.68
CA MET A 7 3.32 28.52 29.52
C MET A 7 4.62 28.07 28.85
N THR A 8 5.62 28.04 29.70
CA THR A 8 7.03 28.29 29.46
C THR A 8 7.79 27.01 29.09
N ILE A 9 8.77 27.19 28.19
CA ILE A 9 9.77 26.22 27.75
C ILE A 9 10.54 25.60 28.93
N ARG A 10 10.77 24.28 28.87
CA ARG A 10 11.93 23.63 29.50
C ARG A 10 12.59 22.69 28.48
N ALA A 11 13.64 23.22 27.85
CA ALA A 11 14.62 22.42 27.13
C ALA A 11 15.48 21.63 28.15
N ALA A 12 15.67 20.34 27.90
CA ALA A 12 16.65 19.52 28.59
C ALA A 12 17.50 18.80 27.53
N THR A 13 18.54 19.49 27.09
CA THR A 13 19.67 18.92 26.34
C THR A 13 20.52 18.08 27.29
N THR A 14 20.67 16.80 27.00
CA THR A 14 21.67 15.96 27.66
C THR A 14 22.50 15.26 26.60
N SER A 15 23.62 15.88 26.25
CA SER A 15 24.70 15.28 25.47
C SER A 15 25.44 14.26 26.33
N PHE A 16 25.55 13.01 25.86
CA PHE A 16 26.53 12.05 26.37
C PHE A 16 27.59 11.83 25.30
N VAL A 17 28.78 12.37 25.55
CA VAL A 17 30.02 12.00 24.84
C VAL A 17 30.66 10.89 25.65
N LEU A 18 30.77 9.69 25.10
CA LEU A 18 31.59 8.62 25.66
C LEU A 18 32.66 8.23 24.64
N ALA A 19 33.86 8.75 24.86
CA ALA A 19 35.07 8.24 24.22
C ALA A 19 35.65 7.14 25.11
N VAL A 20 35.77 5.92 24.59
CA VAL A 20 36.57 4.85 25.19
C VAL A 20 37.59 4.41 24.15
N ALA A 21 38.86 4.51 24.53
CA ALA A 21 40.00 4.11 23.74
C ALA A 21 40.61 2.81 24.31
N LEU A 22 41.10 1.98 23.37
CA LEU A 22 42.11 0.92 23.47
C LEU A 22 41.72 -0.43 24.10
N ALA A 23 41.78 -1.49 23.29
CA ALA A 23 42.81 -2.54 23.40
C ALA A 23 42.69 -3.51 22.21
N GLY A 24 43.79 -3.75 21.50
CA GLY A 24 43.88 -4.79 20.50
C GLY A 24 44.19 -6.15 21.13
N CYS A 25 43.51 -7.18 20.62
CA CYS A 25 43.98 -8.56 20.64
C CYS A 25 43.73 -9.12 19.24
N ALA A 26 44.81 -9.47 18.55
CA ALA A 26 44.78 -10.22 17.30
C ALA A 26 44.48 -11.69 17.63
N ASN A 27 43.34 -12.19 17.17
CA ASN A 27 43.09 -13.62 17.02
C ASN A 27 42.90 -13.90 15.54
N THR A 28 43.89 -14.56 14.93
CA THR A 28 43.75 -15.16 13.60
C THR A 28 43.03 -16.48 13.78
N ASP A 29 41.70 -16.45 13.73
CA ASP A 29 40.89 -17.66 13.61
C ASP A 29 40.30 -17.68 12.20
N THR A 30 40.70 -18.68 11.42
CA THR A 30 40.15 -19.01 10.12
C THR A 30 38.75 -19.57 10.31
N GLY A 31 37.75 -18.69 10.35
CA GLY A 31 36.34 -19.04 10.41
C GLY A 31 35.58 -18.18 9.41
N THR A 32 35.00 -18.83 8.41
CA THR A 32 34.05 -18.31 7.42
C THR A 32 33.32 -17.03 7.88
N ASP A 33 33.64 -15.90 7.24
CA ASP A 33 32.84 -14.67 7.23
C ASP A 33 31.49 -14.96 6.56
N GLN A 34 30.61 -15.61 7.32
CA GLN A 34 29.18 -15.50 7.12
C GLN A 34 28.84 -14.09 7.62
N LEU A 35 28.87 -13.14 6.68
CA LEU A 35 28.28 -11.83 6.85
C LEU A 35 26.81 -12.05 7.23
N ASP A 36 26.55 -12.04 8.53
CA ASP A 36 25.25 -11.78 9.10
C ASP A 36 24.79 -10.45 8.52
N SER A 37 24.03 -10.54 7.43
CA SER A 37 23.18 -9.46 6.97
C SER A 37 22.13 -9.26 8.05
N THR A 38 22.50 -8.49 9.07
CA THR A 38 21.55 -7.89 9.99
C THR A 38 20.75 -6.92 9.13
N THR A 39 19.65 -7.43 8.58
CA THR A 39 18.63 -6.65 7.88
C THR A 39 18.17 -5.56 8.83
N SER A 40 18.76 -4.37 8.69
CA SER A 40 18.14 -3.15 9.20
C SER A 40 16.72 -3.11 8.63
N PRO A 41 15.68 -2.72 9.38
CA PRO A 41 14.33 -2.62 8.83
C PRO A 41 14.39 -1.68 7.62
N GLN A 42 14.40 -2.27 6.42
CA GLN A 42 14.42 -1.49 5.21
C GLN A 42 13.05 -0.82 5.13
N MET A 43 13.05 0.50 5.04
CA MET A 43 11.82 1.24 4.81
C MET A 43 11.15 0.70 3.54
N PRO A 44 9.83 0.46 3.54
CA PRO A 44 9.14 0.04 2.32
C PRO A 44 9.42 1.00 1.17
N SER A 45 9.50 0.50 -0.05
CA SER A 45 9.62 1.32 -1.24
C SER A 45 8.49 2.36 -1.34
N GLU A 46 8.74 3.47 -2.04
CA GLU A 46 7.71 4.46 -2.32
C GLU A 46 6.52 3.82 -3.07
N GLN A 47 6.81 2.92 -4.01
CA GLN A 47 5.80 2.23 -4.82
C GLN A 47 4.84 1.41 -3.95
N SER A 48 5.35 0.60 -3.02
CA SER A 48 4.51 -0.19 -2.13
C SER A 48 3.67 0.69 -1.20
N GLN A 49 4.22 1.81 -0.72
CA GLN A 49 3.46 2.77 0.10
C GLN A 49 2.31 3.42 -0.68
N LEU A 50 2.54 3.85 -1.91
CA LEU A 50 1.51 4.46 -2.78
C LEU A 50 0.38 3.47 -3.09
N TYR A 51 0.73 2.24 -3.48
CA TYR A 51 -0.24 1.20 -3.79
C TYR A 51 -1.02 0.78 -2.54
N SER A 52 -0.36 0.66 -1.39
CA SER A 52 -1.05 0.40 -0.13
C SER A 52 -2.00 1.54 0.25
N ALA A 53 -1.62 2.80 0.11
CA ALA A 53 -2.52 3.93 0.37
C ALA A 53 -3.78 3.88 -0.52
N ALA A 54 -3.60 3.61 -1.82
CA ALA A 54 -4.71 3.42 -2.75
C ALA A 54 -5.61 2.23 -2.38
N LEU A 55 -5.02 1.09 -2.01
CA LEU A 55 -5.75 -0.11 -1.58
C LEU A 55 -6.59 0.14 -0.33
N HIS A 56 -6.05 0.83 0.67
CA HIS A 56 -6.78 1.15 1.89
C HIS A 56 -7.98 2.04 1.60
N GLN A 57 -7.76 3.11 0.84
CA GLN A 57 -8.83 4.02 0.47
C GLN A 57 -9.92 3.30 -0.33
N LEU A 58 -9.52 2.52 -1.34
CA LEU A 58 -10.45 1.78 -2.19
C LEU A 58 -11.28 0.76 -1.41
N VAL A 59 -10.65 -0.07 -0.59
CA VAL A 59 -11.33 -1.20 0.06
C VAL A 59 -12.11 -0.76 1.30
N LEU A 60 -11.58 0.20 2.07
CA LEU A 60 -12.12 0.58 3.39
C LEU A 60 -13.00 1.83 3.37
N VAL A 61 -12.92 2.66 2.33
CA VAL A 61 -13.64 3.94 2.25
C VAL A 61 -14.56 3.99 1.03
N ASP A 62 -14.01 3.82 -0.16
CA ASP A 62 -14.74 4.09 -1.42
C ASP A 62 -15.44 2.86 -1.99
N SER A 63 -15.13 1.67 -1.48
CA SER A 63 -15.83 0.44 -1.83
C SER A 63 -17.33 0.58 -1.52
N PRO A 64 -18.24 0.11 -2.40
CA PRO A 64 -19.67 0.05 -2.11
C PRO A 64 -20.00 -0.73 -0.81
N PHE A 65 -19.06 -1.54 -0.33
CA PHE A 65 -19.17 -2.37 0.87
C PHE A 65 -18.35 -1.88 2.06
N ALA A 66 -17.77 -0.68 2.00
CA ALA A 66 -16.97 -0.09 3.08
C ALA A 66 -17.72 0.05 4.43
N LYS A 67 -19.05 -0.07 4.44
CA LYS A 67 -19.85 0.01 5.66
C LYS A 67 -19.67 -1.22 6.55
N ALA A 68 -19.50 -1.00 7.84
CA ALA A 68 -19.35 -2.08 8.81
C ALA A 68 -20.68 -2.84 9.06
N PRO A 69 -20.64 -4.19 9.13
CA PRO A 69 -19.50 -5.04 8.80
C PRO A 69 -19.30 -5.15 7.27
N SER A 70 -18.06 -4.98 6.79
CA SER A 70 -17.77 -5.13 5.36
C SER A 70 -18.11 -6.54 4.89
N ALA A 71 -18.78 -6.62 3.74
CA ALA A 71 -19.06 -7.89 3.06
C ALA A 71 -17.79 -8.51 2.47
N VAL A 72 -16.76 -7.70 2.20
CA VAL A 72 -15.49 -8.16 1.63
C VAL A 72 -14.70 -8.96 2.66
N LYS A 73 -14.38 -10.21 2.35
CA LYS A 73 -13.58 -11.10 3.21
C LYS A 73 -12.20 -11.42 2.66
N TYR A 74 -11.93 -11.04 1.41
CA TYR A 74 -10.65 -11.26 0.74
C TYR A 74 -10.39 -10.18 -0.31
N VAL A 75 -9.12 -9.86 -0.56
CA VAL A 75 -8.72 -8.93 -1.63
C VAL A 75 -7.73 -9.63 -2.54
N TYR A 76 -8.10 -9.84 -3.80
CA TYR A 76 -7.21 -10.36 -4.82
C TYR A 76 -6.65 -9.20 -5.64
N ILE A 77 -5.33 -9.07 -5.71
CA ILE A 77 -4.65 -8.01 -6.45
C ILE A 77 -4.11 -8.60 -7.75
N VAL A 78 -4.45 -8.03 -8.89
CA VAL A 78 -3.87 -8.45 -10.18
C VAL A 78 -2.37 -8.13 -10.18
N ASP A 79 -1.54 -9.13 -10.47
CA ASP A 79 -0.08 -9.08 -10.33
C ASP A 79 0.56 -8.33 -11.51
N GLY A 80 0.68 -7.03 -11.34
CA GLY A 80 1.21 -6.09 -12.33
C GLY A 80 0.31 -4.86 -12.42
N ALA A 81 0.89 -3.78 -12.95
CA ALA A 81 0.10 -2.59 -13.22
C ALA A 81 -0.61 -2.68 -14.57
N ALA A 82 -1.72 -1.96 -14.72
CA ALA A 82 -2.32 -1.70 -16.02
C ALA A 82 -1.92 -0.32 -16.51
N SER A 83 -1.28 -0.26 -17.68
CA SER A 83 -0.78 0.95 -18.35
C SER A 83 -1.88 1.96 -18.71
N ARG A 84 -3.16 1.60 -18.59
CA ARG A 84 -4.30 2.48 -18.89
C ARG A 84 -4.87 3.11 -17.62
N SER A 85 -5.60 4.21 -17.80
CA SER A 85 -6.44 4.83 -16.75
C SER A 85 -7.36 3.80 -16.08
N PRO A 86 -7.87 4.07 -14.86
CA PRO A 86 -8.63 3.08 -14.11
C PRO A 86 -9.83 2.57 -14.93
N GLU A 87 -9.82 1.29 -15.26
CA GLU A 87 -10.94 0.55 -15.82
C GLU A 87 -11.60 -0.28 -14.71
N LEU A 88 -12.84 -0.72 -14.90
CA LEU A 88 -13.56 -1.54 -13.90
C LEU A 88 -12.99 -2.95 -13.75
N VAL A 89 -12.51 -3.50 -14.86
CA VAL A 89 -11.84 -4.80 -14.93
C VAL A 89 -10.44 -4.51 -15.41
N ILE A 90 -9.47 -4.77 -14.55
CA ILE A 90 -8.09 -4.40 -14.80
C ILE A 90 -7.30 -5.66 -15.05
N ASP A 91 -7.01 -5.92 -16.32
CA ASP A 91 -5.96 -6.85 -16.72
C ASP A 91 -4.62 -6.11 -16.65
N ALA A 92 -3.64 -6.69 -15.97
CA ALA A 92 -2.28 -6.16 -16.00
C ALA A 92 -1.68 -6.36 -17.41
N ASP A 93 -1.15 -5.30 -17.99
CA ASP A 93 -0.39 -5.32 -19.25
C ASP A 93 1.08 -4.90 -19.05
N GLU A 94 1.49 -4.61 -17.81
CA GLU A 94 2.88 -4.44 -17.39
C GLU A 94 3.47 -5.72 -16.78
N PRO A 95 4.81 -5.82 -16.63
CA PRO A 95 5.41 -6.93 -15.91
C PRO A 95 4.83 -7.10 -14.49
N PRO A 96 4.75 -8.34 -13.99
CA PRO A 96 4.34 -8.61 -12.62
C PRO A 96 5.17 -7.83 -11.60
N PHE A 97 4.56 -7.50 -10.47
CA PHE A 97 5.30 -6.88 -9.38
C PHE A 97 6.40 -7.82 -8.91
N ASP A 98 7.57 -7.26 -8.60
CA ASP A 98 8.65 -8.04 -8.02
C ASP A 98 8.25 -8.55 -6.62
N SER A 99 8.98 -9.56 -6.13
CA SER A 99 8.67 -10.19 -4.85
C SER A 99 8.76 -9.22 -3.67
N ASP A 100 9.67 -8.25 -3.72
CA ASP A 100 9.89 -7.33 -2.61
C ASP A 100 8.72 -6.35 -2.53
N THR A 101 8.29 -5.79 -3.67
CA THR A 101 7.10 -4.95 -3.75
C THR A 101 5.85 -5.67 -3.23
N LYS A 102 5.63 -6.94 -3.61
CA LYS A 102 4.49 -7.73 -3.12
C LYS A 102 4.54 -7.96 -1.61
N ASN A 103 5.72 -8.30 -1.09
CA ASN A 103 5.92 -8.51 0.34
C ASN A 103 5.73 -7.22 1.14
N GLU A 104 6.18 -6.08 0.62
CA GLU A 104 6.00 -4.77 1.26
C GLU A 104 4.53 -4.35 1.26
N ILE A 105 3.80 -4.52 0.16
CA ILE A 105 2.36 -4.25 0.11
C ILE A 105 1.62 -5.12 1.13
N ALA A 106 1.96 -6.41 1.22
CA ALA A 106 1.40 -7.30 2.22
C ALA A 106 1.73 -6.87 3.65
N ALA A 107 2.97 -6.45 3.92
CA ALA A 107 3.36 -5.93 5.24
C ALA A 107 2.63 -4.63 5.61
N LEU A 108 2.25 -3.83 4.62
CA LEU A 108 1.51 -2.58 4.78
C LEU A 108 -0.02 -2.76 4.83
N SER A 109 -0.54 -3.99 4.71
CA SER A 109 -1.98 -4.27 4.57
C SER A 109 -2.78 -4.34 5.88
N ASP A 110 -2.22 -3.84 6.99
CA ASP A 110 -2.91 -3.86 8.29
C ASP A 110 -4.26 -3.14 8.22
N GLY A 111 -5.32 -3.81 8.67
CA GLY A 111 -6.70 -3.31 8.58
C GLY A 111 -7.44 -3.68 7.29
N LEU A 112 -6.77 -4.24 6.27
CA LEU A 112 -7.43 -4.84 5.11
C LEU A 112 -7.83 -6.30 5.39
N PRO A 113 -8.83 -6.85 4.66
CA PRO A 113 -8.99 -8.29 4.54
C PRO A 113 -7.71 -8.93 3.98
N PRO A 114 -7.50 -10.24 4.18
CA PRO A 114 -6.33 -10.93 3.64
C PRO A 114 -6.17 -10.68 2.15
N ILE A 115 -4.92 -10.42 1.74
CA ILE A 115 -4.58 -10.11 0.36
C ILE A 115 -3.87 -11.28 -0.32
N GLU A 116 -4.11 -11.47 -1.62
CA GLU A 116 -3.38 -12.42 -2.47
C GLU A 116 -3.15 -11.81 -3.86
N PHE A 117 -1.97 -12.00 -4.43
CA PHE A 117 -1.68 -11.60 -5.80
C PHE A 117 -2.07 -12.71 -6.78
N ILE A 118 -2.80 -12.35 -7.83
CA ILE A 118 -3.32 -13.28 -8.86
C ILE A 118 -2.84 -12.86 -10.24
N THR A 119 -2.63 -13.80 -11.16
CA THR A 119 -2.09 -13.45 -12.49
C THR A 119 -3.15 -12.78 -13.36
N SER A 120 -4.41 -13.21 -13.24
CA SER A 120 -5.53 -12.65 -13.99
C SER A 120 -6.83 -12.74 -13.20
N PRO A 121 -7.81 -11.86 -13.45
CA PRO A 121 -9.08 -11.86 -12.72
C PRO A 121 -9.82 -13.20 -12.75
N GLU A 122 -9.72 -13.95 -13.85
CA GLU A 122 -10.43 -15.22 -14.05
C GLU A 122 -10.00 -16.33 -13.09
N GLU A 123 -8.83 -16.23 -12.46
CA GLU A 123 -8.37 -17.21 -11.47
C GLU A 123 -9.29 -17.28 -10.24
N ARG A 124 -9.93 -16.17 -9.90
CA ARG A 124 -10.76 -16.03 -8.69
C ARG A 124 -12.18 -15.54 -8.97
N ALA A 125 -12.48 -15.20 -10.22
CA ALA A 125 -13.84 -14.87 -10.63
C ALA A 125 -14.72 -16.12 -10.62
N ASP A 126 -15.85 -16.04 -9.91
CA ASP A 126 -16.90 -17.04 -9.94
C ASP A 126 -18.26 -16.33 -10.07
N PRO A 127 -18.65 -15.87 -11.27
CA PRO A 127 -19.88 -15.12 -11.48
C PRO A 127 -21.16 -15.91 -11.15
N GLY A 128 -21.05 -17.23 -11.01
CA GLY A 128 -22.18 -18.13 -10.73
C GLY A 128 -22.48 -18.33 -9.25
N ARG A 129 -21.62 -17.86 -8.34
CA ARG A 129 -21.81 -18.07 -6.90
C ARG A 129 -22.82 -17.12 -6.27
N VAL A 130 -23.39 -17.57 -5.15
CA VAL A 130 -24.23 -16.73 -4.29
C VAL A 130 -23.32 -15.82 -3.46
N GLY A 131 -23.61 -14.51 -3.46
CA GLY A 131 -22.78 -13.50 -2.77
C GLY A 131 -22.01 -12.64 -3.77
N LEU A 132 -20.77 -12.30 -3.44
CA LEU A 132 -19.87 -11.64 -4.39
C LEU A 132 -19.49 -12.63 -5.49
N GLY A 133 -19.34 -12.21 -6.74
CA GLY A 133 -18.94 -13.08 -7.86
C GLY A 133 -17.45 -13.40 -7.89
N VAL A 134 -16.79 -13.42 -6.73
CA VAL A 134 -15.36 -13.64 -6.54
C VAL A 134 -15.17 -14.61 -5.37
N GLU A 135 -14.26 -15.58 -5.48
CA GLU A 135 -13.99 -16.56 -4.41
C GLU A 135 -13.84 -15.94 -3.01
N ASN A 136 -14.18 -16.70 -1.97
CA ASN A 136 -14.05 -16.27 -0.56
C ASN A 136 -14.76 -14.96 -0.21
N ASP A 137 -15.89 -14.64 -0.84
CA ASP A 137 -16.55 -13.33 -0.70
C ASP A 137 -15.56 -12.17 -0.88
N GLY A 138 -14.68 -12.33 -1.87
CA GLY A 138 -13.59 -11.40 -2.13
C GLY A 138 -13.95 -10.29 -3.12
N VAL A 139 -12.96 -9.47 -3.40
CA VAL A 139 -12.94 -8.50 -4.50
C VAL A 139 -11.67 -8.67 -5.29
N ILE A 140 -11.70 -8.34 -6.57
CA ILE A 140 -10.52 -8.27 -7.44
C ILE A 140 -10.14 -6.80 -7.62
N VAL A 141 -8.88 -6.47 -7.40
CA VAL A 141 -8.35 -5.11 -7.50
C VAL A 141 -7.23 -5.07 -8.52
N GLY A 142 -7.24 -4.07 -9.39
CA GLY A 142 -6.08 -3.72 -10.19
C GLY A 142 -5.64 -2.28 -9.95
N LEU A 143 -4.40 -2.00 -10.30
CA LEU A 143 -3.73 -0.73 -10.06
C LEU A 143 -3.06 -0.25 -11.35
N THR A 144 -3.04 1.05 -11.57
CA THR A 144 -2.23 1.66 -12.64
C THR A 144 -0.85 2.01 -12.10
N PRO A 145 0.16 2.23 -12.97
CA PRO A 145 1.44 2.75 -12.53
C PRO A 145 1.27 4.07 -11.78
N ALA A 146 2.08 4.27 -10.75
CA ALA A 146 2.17 5.55 -10.05
C ALA A 146 2.73 6.64 -10.96
N GLN A 147 1.95 7.70 -11.18
CA GLN A 147 2.32 8.83 -12.05
C GLN A 147 2.58 10.08 -11.22
N ARG A 148 3.84 10.47 -11.08
CA ARG A 148 4.22 11.72 -10.38
C ARG A 148 3.79 12.95 -11.18
N GLN A 149 3.23 13.93 -10.48
CA GLN A 149 2.79 15.20 -11.04
C GLN A 149 3.80 16.32 -10.75
N ASP A 150 3.68 17.44 -11.48
CA ASP A 150 4.58 18.60 -11.34
C ASP A 150 4.48 19.28 -9.95
N ASP A 151 3.35 19.14 -9.25
CA ASP A 151 3.12 19.68 -7.92
C ASP A 151 3.63 18.78 -6.78
N GLY A 152 4.22 17.63 -7.11
CA GLY A 152 4.75 16.66 -6.17
C GLY A 152 3.77 15.56 -5.76
N THR A 153 2.48 15.69 -6.09
CA THR A 153 1.49 14.63 -5.87
C THR A 153 1.74 13.45 -6.80
N VAL A 154 1.13 12.30 -6.47
CA VAL A 154 1.19 11.09 -7.28
C VAL A 154 -0.23 10.63 -7.60
N HIS A 155 -0.47 10.32 -8.86
CA HIS A 155 -1.72 9.74 -9.32
C HIS A 155 -1.61 8.22 -9.43
N VAL A 156 -2.56 7.51 -8.82
CA VAL A 156 -2.70 6.04 -8.94
C VAL A 156 -4.15 5.73 -9.27
N GLY A 157 -4.38 5.17 -10.46
CA GLY A 157 -5.66 4.57 -10.81
C GLY A 157 -5.85 3.25 -10.08
N ALA A 158 -7.07 3.00 -9.63
CA ALA A 158 -7.45 1.76 -9.00
C ALA A 158 -8.85 1.34 -9.42
N GLY A 159 -9.03 0.05 -9.66
CA GLY A 159 -10.31 -0.56 -10.00
C GLY A 159 -10.59 -1.71 -9.05
N LEU A 160 -11.84 -1.82 -8.61
CA LEU A 160 -12.36 -2.91 -7.79
C LEU A 160 -13.52 -3.55 -8.53
N TRP A 161 -13.49 -4.87 -8.68
CA TRP A 161 -14.59 -5.67 -9.20
C TRP A 161 -15.03 -6.72 -8.17
N CYS A 162 -16.34 -6.88 -8.00
CA CYS A 162 -16.91 -7.81 -7.03
C CYS A 162 -17.90 -8.83 -7.62
N GLY A 163 -17.95 -8.97 -8.94
CA GLY A 163 -18.86 -9.88 -9.64
C GLY A 163 -19.99 -9.18 -10.40
N MET A 164 -20.47 -9.79 -11.48
CA MET A 164 -21.59 -9.27 -12.29
C MET A 164 -21.38 -7.79 -12.67
N GLU A 165 -22.32 -6.92 -12.29
CA GLU A 165 -22.31 -5.47 -12.49
C GLU A 165 -21.78 -4.74 -11.24
N CYS A 166 -20.93 -5.36 -10.42
CA CYS A 166 -20.37 -4.70 -9.26
C CYS A 166 -18.93 -4.29 -9.52
N GLY A 167 -18.68 -3.00 -9.59
CA GLY A 167 -17.34 -2.47 -9.52
C GLY A 167 -17.27 -0.96 -9.41
N ILE A 168 -16.09 -0.48 -9.08
CA ILE A 168 -15.76 0.94 -9.07
C ILE A 168 -14.34 1.14 -9.61
N GLY A 169 -14.15 2.15 -10.44
CA GLY A 169 -12.84 2.58 -10.96
C GLY A 169 -12.65 4.08 -10.75
N LEU A 170 -11.50 4.48 -10.22
CA LEU A 170 -11.17 5.88 -9.95
C LEU A 170 -9.66 6.12 -9.91
N THR A 171 -9.24 7.38 -10.04
CA THR A 171 -7.84 7.79 -9.86
C THR A 171 -7.69 8.59 -8.58
N TYR A 172 -6.80 8.13 -7.69
CA TYR A 172 -6.44 8.82 -6.47
C TYR A 172 -5.36 9.87 -6.71
N ILE A 173 -5.47 10.98 -5.99
CA ILE A 173 -4.39 11.94 -5.76
C ILE A 173 -3.79 11.58 -4.41
N ILE A 174 -2.50 11.24 -4.39
CA ILE A 174 -1.76 10.84 -3.20
C ILE A 174 -0.66 11.85 -2.94
N ASP A 175 -0.61 12.38 -1.73
CA ASP A 175 0.36 13.38 -1.29
C ASP A 175 1.19 12.84 -0.13
N ASN A 176 2.43 13.32 0.02
CA ASN A 176 3.28 12.97 1.15
C ASN A 176 3.08 14.00 2.28
N ILE A 177 2.27 13.62 3.27
CA ILE A 177 1.97 14.45 4.43
C ILE A 177 2.75 13.91 5.62
N ASP A 178 3.65 14.73 6.16
CA ASP A 178 4.49 14.40 7.32
C ASP A 178 5.24 13.05 7.18
N GLY A 179 5.71 12.74 5.96
CA GLY A 179 6.44 11.50 5.66
C GLY A 179 5.53 10.31 5.35
N THR A 180 4.22 10.49 5.28
CA THR A 180 3.24 9.44 4.99
C THR A 180 2.48 9.72 3.71
N TRP A 181 2.48 8.77 2.77
CA TRP A 181 1.65 8.84 1.57
C TRP A 181 0.18 8.68 1.93
N THR A 182 -0.60 9.73 1.65
CA THR A 182 -2.00 9.84 2.06
C THR A 182 -2.84 10.20 0.84
N VAL A 183 -3.97 9.52 0.65
CA VAL A 183 -4.95 9.93 -0.37
C VAL A 183 -5.58 11.26 0.05
N THR A 184 -5.43 12.30 -0.77
CA THR A 184 -5.96 13.65 -0.52
C THR A 184 -7.15 14.00 -1.39
N GLY A 185 -7.43 13.20 -2.41
CA GLY A 185 -8.58 13.37 -3.28
C GLY A 185 -8.61 12.37 -4.42
N THR A 186 -9.50 12.64 -5.37
CA THR A 186 -9.62 11.88 -6.62
C THR A 186 -9.63 12.83 -7.80
N THR A 187 -9.26 12.31 -8.98
CA THR A 187 -9.25 13.07 -10.23
C THR A 187 -9.80 12.24 -11.38
N GLY A 188 -10.17 12.91 -12.46
CA GLY A 188 -10.66 12.25 -13.67
C GLY A 188 -12.05 11.61 -13.50
N PRO A 189 -12.41 10.70 -14.41
CA PRO A 189 -13.70 10.02 -14.37
C PRO A 189 -13.76 9.01 -13.21
N VAL A 190 -14.96 8.85 -12.66
CA VAL A 190 -15.31 7.73 -11.79
C VAL A 190 -16.22 6.80 -12.58
N ILE A 191 -15.88 5.52 -12.60
CA ILE A 191 -16.66 4.47 -13.25
C ILE A 191 -17.32 3.64 -12.15
N ILE A 192 -18.63 3.42 -12.26
CA ILE A 192 -19.41 2.58 -11.36
C ILE A 192 -20.26 1.66 -12.24
N SER A 193 -20.30 0.37 -11.90
CA SER A 193 -21.26 -0.57 -12.48
C SER A 193 -22.39 -0.87 -11.49
#